data_AF-T2IIG1-F1
#
_entry.id   AF-T2IIG1-F1
#
_cell.length_a   1.000
_cell.length_b   1.000
_cell.length_c   1.000
_cell.angle_alpha   90.00
_cell.angle_beta   90.00
_cell.angle_gamma   90.00
#
_symmetry.space_group_name_H-M   'P 1'
#
loop_
_entity.id
_entity.type
_entity.pdbx_description
1 polymer ?
#
loop_
_entity_poly.entity_id
_entity_poly.type
_entity_poly.pdbx_seq_one_letter_code
_entity_poly.pdbx_strand_id
1 'polypeptide(L)'
;MIRLWEQDPNLFINQPGLYPFAPLTNSKNPNTLLQQISAKINNLEDIEQRQILGSCTSILAGLRFDKILVNSLFQEEIMKGSVIYQDILQKGERKGEIKEGLKLVMLLLNQRFPNLEERLTNKIETLSLNDIEDLAMSLLEFKDINDLDAWLDYPEL
;
A
#
# COMPACT_ATOMS: atom_id res chain seq x y z
N MET A 1 20.13 19.09 -12.05
CA MET A 1 18.97 18.58 -11.27
C MET A 1 17.88 19.64 -11.34
N ILE A 2 16.65 19.30 -11.73
CA ILE A 2 15.53 20.24 -11.86
C ILE A 2 14.70 20.19 -10.57
N ARG A 3 14.44 21.35 -9.95
CA ARG A 3 13.62 21.48 -8.73
C ARG A 3 12.19 21.85 -9.11
N LEU A 4 11.29 20.86 -9.16
CA LEU A 4 9.91 21.05 -9.61
C LEU A 4 9.18 22.11 -8.78
N TRP A 5 9.40 22.14 -7.46
CA TRP A 5 8.76 23.10 -6.54
C TRP A 5 9.20 24.56 -6.73
N GLU A 6 10.15 24.85 -7.63
CA GLU A 6 10.55 26.20 -8.01
C GLU A 6 10.03 26.59 -9.41
N GLN A 7 9.48 25.64 -10.18
CA GLN A 7 9.07 25.86 -11.57
C GLN A 7 7.67 26.49 -11.69
N ASP A 8 7.46 27.28 -12.74
CA ASP A 8 6.15 27.84 -13.11
C ASP A 8 5.20 26.73 -13.58
N PRO A 9 4.05 26.52 -12.92
CA PRO A 9 3.04 25.55 -13.33
C PRO A 9 2.54 25.71 -14.78
N ASN A 10 2.57 26.92 -15.33
CA ASN A 10 2.09 27.20 -16.68
C ASN A 10 2.90 26.46 -17.76
N LEU A 11 4.15 26.09 -17.48
CA LEU A 11 4.98 25.30 -18.38
C LEU A 11 4.47 23.86 -18.51
N PHE A 12 3.80 23.34 -17.47
CA PHE A 12 3.40 21.94 -17.38
C PHE A 12 1.95 21.72 -17.87
N ILE A 13 1.05 22.67 -17.61
CA ILE A 13 -0.38 22.56 -17.98
C ILE A 13 -0.66 22.59 -19.49
N ASN A 14 0.31 23.05 -20.27
CA ASN A 14 0.19 23.19 -21.73
C ASN A 14 0.74 22.01 -22.51
N GLN A 15 1.39 21.04 -21.86
CA GLN A 15 1.99 19.88 -22.51
C GLN A 15 1.53 18.59 -21.83
N PRO A 16 0.76 17.71 -22.51
CA PRO A 16 0.24 16.48 -21.92
C PRO A 16 1.29 15.61 -21.22
N GLY A 17 2.48 15.47 -21.82
CA GLY A 17 3.58 14.70 -21.22
C GLY A 17 4.13 15.27 -19.91
N LEU A 18 3.80 16.52 -19.57
CA LEU A 18 4.21 17.18 -18.33
C LEU A 18 3.12 17.18 -17.24
N TYR A 19 1.90 16.73 -17.56
CA TYR A 19 0.79 16.68 -16.62
C TYR A 19 1.12 15.96 -15.31
N PRO A 20 1.84 14.82 -15.31
CA PRO A 20 2.18 14.13 -14.07
C PRO A 20 3.03 14.96 -13.10
N PHE A 21 3.83 15.91 -13.60
CA PHE A 21 4.72 16.71 -12.77
C PHE A 21 4.09 18.04 -12.32
N ALA A 22 3.04 18.50 -13.00
CA ALA A 22 2.33 19.74 -12.66
C ALA A 22 1.92 19.83 -11.18
N PRO A 23 1.42 18.76 -10.50
CA PRO A 23 1.06 18.81 -9.08
C PRO A 23 2.21 19.21 -8.15
N LEU A 24 3.46 18.99 -8.56
CA LEU A 24 4.67 19.23 -7.78
C LEU A 24 5.27 20.63 -8.00
N THR A 25 4.67 21.44 -8.87
CA THR A 25 5.19 22.77 -9.24
C THR A 25 4.85 23.88 -8.23
N ASN A 26 5.44 25.06 -8.41
CA ASN A 26 5.20 26.21 -7.54
C ASN A 26 3.87 26.91 -7.85
N SER A 27 2.74 26.27 -7.52
CA SER A 27 1.41 26.86 -7.71
C SER A 27 0.93 27.60 -6.46
N LYS A 28 0.43 28.83 -6.67
CA LYS A 28 -0.33 29.58 -5.65
C LYS A 28 -1.70 28.95 -5.35
N ASN A 29 -2.26 28.22 -6.32
CA ASN A 29 -3.57 27.55 -6.22
C ASN A 29 -3.43 26.07 -6.61
N PRO A 30 -2.78 25.24 -5.76
CA PRO A 30 -2.40 23.88 -6.12
C PRO A 30 -3.60 22.96 -6.37
N ASN A 31 -4.69 23.11 -5.61
CA ASN A 31 -5.90 22.30 -5.80
C ASN A 31 -6.59 22.60 -7.14
N THR A 32 -6.71 23.88 -7.50
CA THR A 32 -7.29 24.30 -8.78
C THR A 32 -6.44 23.83 -9.95
N LEU A 33 -5.11 23.89 -9.83
CA LEU A 33 -4.20 23.33 -10.83
C LEU A 33 -4.44 21.83 -11.02
N LEU A 34 -4.54 21.06 -9.93
CA LEU A 34 -4.78 19.62 -10.00
C LEU A 34 -6.12 19.28 -10.67
N GLN A 35 -7.18 20.04 -10.36
CA GLN A 35 -8.49 19.91 -11.01
C GLN A 35 -8.42 20.18 -12.51
N GLN A 36 -7.69 21.23 -12.93
CA GLN A 36 -7.51 21.55 -14.35
C GLN A 36 -6.72 20.46 -15.09
N ILE A 37 -5.70 19.88 -14.46
CA ILE A 37 -4.93 18.78 -15.02
C ILE A 37 -5.80 17.53 -15.17
N SER A 38 -6.57 17.17 -14.15
CA SER A 38 -7.52 16.04 -14.23
C SER A 38 -8.52 16.23 -15.37
N ALA A 39 -9.12 17.43 -15.50
CA ALA A 39 -10.04 17.73 -16.60
C ALA A 39 -9.37 17.62 -17.98
N LYS A 40 -8.13 18.10 -18.12
CA LYS A 40 -7.35 17.99 -19.37
C LYS A 40 -7.05 16.54 -19.72
N ILE A 41 -6.68 15.71 -18.75
CA ILE A 41 -6.45 14.27 -18.94
C ILE A 41 -7.73 13.60 -19.41
N ASN A 42 -8.87 13.86 -18.74
CA ASN A 42 -10.16 13.25 -19.09
C ASN A 42 -10.63 13.58 -20.51
N ASN A 43 -10.17 14.70 -21.07
CA ASN A 43 -10.49 15.14 -22.43
C ASN A 43 -9.53 14.60 -23.52
N LEU A 44 -8.48 13.84 -23.17
CA LEU A 44 -7.56 13.26 -24.15
C LEU A 44 -8.25 12.16 -24.96
N GLU A 45 -8.26 12.24 -26.30
CA GLU A 45 -8.93 11.25 -27.16
C GLU A 45 -8.35 9.84 -27.02
N ASP A 46 -7.03 9.72 -26.93
CA ASP A 46 -6.32 8.46 -26.74
C ASP A 46 -6.57 7.89 -25.34
N ILE A 47 -7.22 6.72 -25.29
CA ILE A 47 -7.60 6.03 -24.05
C ILE A 47 -6.36 5.54 -23.29
N GLU A 48 -5.35 5.03 -23.99
CA GLU A 48 -4.12 4.53 -23.37
C GLU A 48 -3.33 5.70 -22.77
N GLN A 49 -3.16 6.78 -23.54
CA GLN A 49 -2.50 7.99 -23.05
C GLN A 49 -3.24 8.60 -21.85
N ARG A 50 -4.58 8.64 -21.89
CA ARG A 50 -5.43 9.09 -20.79
C ARG A 50 -5.20 8.26 -19.53
N GLN A 51 -5.13 6.93 -19.66
CA GLN A 51 -4.91 6.02 -18.53
C GLN A 51 -3.51 6.18 -17.92
N ILE A 52 -2.48 6.22 -18.76
CA ILE A 52 -1.09 6.38 -18.32
C ILE A 52 -0.91 7.72 -17.61
N LEU A 53 -1.31 8.83 -18.25
CA LEU A 53 -1.14 10.16 -17.67
C LEU A 53 -1.98 10.34 -16.42
N GLY A 54 -3.21 9.81 -16.37
CA GLY A 54 -4.04 9.81 -15.17
C GLY A 54 -3.38 9.08 -14.00
N SER A 55 -2.85 7.88 -14.25
CA SER A 55 -2.16 7.07 -13.25
C SER A 55 -0.89 7.73 -12.72
N CYS A 56 -0.01 8.19 -13.61
CA CYS A 56 1.23 8.86 -13.19
C CYS A 56 0.94 10.17 -12.44
N THR A 57 -0.08 10.92 -12.87
CA THR A 57 -0.48 12.16 -12.19
C THR A 57 -1.05 11.88 -10.80
N SER A 58 -1.88 10.87 -10.62
CA SER A 58 -2.44 10.55 -9.30
C SER A 58 -1.34 10.11 -8.31
N ILE A 59 -0.38 9.30 -8.75
CA ILE A 59 0.76 8.86 -7.91
C ILE A 59 1.58 10.07 -7.45
N LEU A 60 1.97 10.95 -8.38
CA LEU A 60 2.78 12.12 -8.04
C LEU A 60 1.98 13.16 -7.24
N ALA A 61 0.69 13.34 -7.52
CA ALA A 61 -0.18 14.18 -6.71
C ALA A 61 -0.29 13.64 -5.27
N GLY A 62 -0.33 12.32 -5.07
CA GLY A 62 -0.31 11.70 -3.74
C GLY A 62 0.90 12.05 -2.86
N LEU A 63 1.98 12.58 -3.44
CA LEU A 63 3.15 13.06 -2.68
C LEU A 63 2.93 14.43 -2.01
N ARG A 64 1.94 15.21 -2.46
CA ARG A 64 1.66 16.58 -2.00
C ARG A 64 0.24 16.77 -1.47
N PHE A 65 -0.73 16.09 -2.05
CA PHE A 65 -2.16 16.26 -1.79
C PHE A 65 -2.71 15.11 -0.95
N ASP A 66 -3.81 15.35 -0.24
CA ASP A 66 -4.47 14.31 0.54
C ASP A 66 -5.21 13.30 -0.36
N LYS A 67 -5.41 12.10 0.17
CA LYS A 67 -6.03 10.98 -0.53
C LYS A 67 -7.47 11.29 -1.01
N ILE A 68 -8.25 12.06 -0.24
CA ILE A 68 -9.65 12.33 -0.58
C ILE A 68 -9.71 13.17 -1.86
N LEU A 69 -8.90 14.24 -1.93
CA LEU A 69 -8.83 15.08 -3.11
C LEU A 69 -8.33 14.29 -4.34
N VAL A 70 -7.24 13.54 -4.20
CA VAL A 70 -6.68 12.77 -5.34
C VAL A 70 -7.70 11.75 -5.87
N ASN A 71 -8.37 10.99 -5.00
CA ASN A 71 -9.37 10.00 -5.41
C ASN A 71 -10.63 10.63 -6.01
N SER A 72 -10.96 11.88 -5.64
CA SER A 72 -12.08 12.60 -6.26
C SER A 72 -11.80 13.02 -7.71
N LEU A 73 -10.52 13.14 -8.09
CA LEU A 73 -10.08 13.62 -9.40
C LEU A 73 -9.55 12.52 -10.32
N PHE A 74 -9.03 11.44 -9.74
CA PHE A 74 -8.45 10.31 -10.46
C PHE A 74 -9.06 9.03 -9.89
N GLN A 75 -10.04 8.46 -10.59
CA GLN A 75 -10.70 7.22 -10.17
C GLN A 75 -9.69 6.07 -10.12
N GLU A 76 -9.83 5.19 -9.12
CA GLU A 76 -8.94 4.05 -8.93
C GLU A 76 -8.93 3.10 -10.16
N GLU A 77 -10.03 3.02 -10.93
CA GLU A 77 -10.05 2.22 -12.17
C GLU A 77 -8.97 2.64 -13.18
N ILE A 78 -8.59 3.92 -13.21
CA ILE A 78 -7.55 4.43 -14.11
C ILE A 78 -6.19 3.84 -13.75
N MET A 79 -5.94 3.59 -12.45
CA MET A 79 -4.66 3.11 -11.92
C MET A 79 -4.47 1.59 -12.03
N LYS A 80 -5.55 0.82 -12.19
CA LYS A 80 -5.52 -0.65 -12.19
C LYS A 80 -4.68 -1.25 -13.33
N GLY A 81 -4.39 -0.49 -14.39
CA GLY A 81 -3.51 -0.91 -15.49
C GLY A 81 -2.01 -0.86 -15.16
N SER A 82 -1.61 -0.18 -14.08
CA SER A 82 -0.19 -0.06 -13.72
C SER A 82 0.32 -1.33 -13.03
N VAL A 83 1.35 -1.96 -13.60
CA VAL A 83 2.03 -3.12 -12.99
C VAL A 83 2.61 -2.78 -11.61
N ILE A 84 3.02 -1.52 -11.39
CA ILE A 84 3.52 -1.06 -10.09
C ILE A 84 2.38 -0.95 -9.08
N TYR A 85 1.21 -0.47 -9.51
CA TYR A 85 0.03 -0.41 -8.64
C TYR A 85 -0.43 -1.81 -8.22
N GLN A 86 -0.47 -2.75 -9.18
CA GLN A 86 -0.83 -4.14 -8.90
C GLN A 86 0.15 -4.81 -7.92
N ASP A 87 1.46 -4.59 -8.07
CA ASP A 87 2.48 -5.08 -7.13
C ASP A 87 2.32 -4.47 -5.73
N ILE A 88 2.02 -3.17 -5.63
CA ILE A 88 1.74 -2.51 -4.33
C ILE A 88 0.50 -3.11 -3.68
N LEU A 89 -0.57 -3.35 -4.45
CA LEU A 89 -1.80 -3.95 -3.95
C LEU A 89 -1.53 -5.37 -3.43
N GLN A 90 -0.85 -6.21 -4.21
CA GLN A 90 -0.50 -7.58 -3.83
C GLN A 90 0.38 -7.62 -2.58
N LYS A 91 1.37 -6.72 -2.47
CA LYS A 91 2.17 -6.56 -1.24
C LYS A 91 1.31 -6.13 -0.06
N GLY A 92 0.30 -5.30 -0.30
CA GLY A 92 -0.67 -4.87 0.69
C GLY A 92 -1.54 -6.02 1.20
N GLU A 93 -2.07 -6.83 0.29
CA GLU A 93 -2.86 -8.04 0.59
C GLU A 93 -2.05 -9.03 1.42
N ARG A 94 -0.83 -9.38 0.96
CA ARG A 94 0.07 -10.28 1.70
C ARG A 94 0.41 -9.76 3.09
N LYS A 95 0.63 -8.45 3.25
CA LYS A 95 0.82 -7.83 4.58
C LYS A 95 -0.45 -7.90 5.43
N GLY A 96 -1.63 -7.79 4.82
CA GLY A 96 -2.92 -7.94 5.48
C GLY A 96 -3.12 -9.35 6.00
N GLU A 97 -2.86 -10.37 5.18
CA GLU A 97 -2.94 -11.79 5.54
C GLU A 97 -2.04 -12.13 6.73
N ILE A 98 -0.77 -11.72 6.68
CA ILE A 98 0.18 -11.94 7.80
C ILE A 98 -0.32 -11.26 9.07
N LYS A 99 -0.77 -10.00 8.99
CA LYS A 99 -1.26 -9.26 10.16
C LYS A 99 -2.47 -9.91 10.80
N GLU A 100 -3.44 -10.35 9.99
CA GLU A 100 -4.65 -10.98 10.52
C GLU A 100 -4.35 -12.38 11.06
N GLY A 101 -3.50 -13.16 10.37
CA GLY A 101 -3.02 -14.46 10.85
C GLY A 101 -2.31 -14.36 12.19
N LEU A 102 -1.33 -13.46 12.33
CA LEU A 102 -0.64 -13.20 13.60
C LEU A 102 -1.61 -12.81 14.69
N LYS A 103 -2.54 -11.89 14.41
CA LYS A 103 -3.53 -11.44 15.38
C LYS A 103 -4.42 -12.60 15.85
N LEU A 104 -4.89 -13.44 14.94
CA LEU A 104 -5.70 -14.60 15.27
C LEU A 104 -4.93 -15.61 16.12
N VAL A 105 -3.72 -15.96 15.72
CA VAL A 105 -2.84 -16.88 16.47
C VAL A 105 -2.55 -16.32 17.85
N MET A 106 -2.23 -15.04 17.98
CA MET A 106 -1.99 -14.39 19.27
C MET A 106 -3.25 -14.36 20.16
N LEU A 107 -4.45 -14.20 19.59
CA LEU A 107 -5.69 -14.30 20.35
C LEU A 107 -5.91 -15.71 20.90
N LEU A 108 -5.72 -16.73 20.07
CA LEU A 108 -5.86 -18.14 20.47
C LEU A 108 -4.82 -18.54 21.52
N LEU A 109 -3.57 -18.13 21.33
CA LEU A 109 -2.47 -18.37 22.27
C LEU A 109 -2.73 -17.69 23.61
N ASN A 110 -3.14 -16.43 23.64
CA ASN A 110 -3.47 -15.75 24.89
C ASN A 110 -4.66 -16.38 25.62
N GLN A 111 -5.61 -16.96 24.88
CA GLN A 111 -6.75 -17.67 25.47
C GLN A 111 -6.32 -19.02 26.08
N ARG A 112 -5.42 -19.76 25.43
CA ARG A 112 -4.96 -21.08 25.89
C ARG A 112 -3.86 -20.98 26.95
N PHE A 113 -2.93 -20.05 26.77
CA PHE A 113 -1.75 -19.81 27.60
C PHE A 113 -1.68 -18.33 28.01
N PRO A 114 -2.33 -17.93 29.11
CA PRO A 114 -2.27 -16.56 29.59
C PRO A 114 -0.84 -16.14 29.98
N ASN A 115 -0.48 -14.88 29.74
CA ASN A 115 0.82 -14.29 30.07
C ASN A 115 2.01 -14.92 29.32
N LEU A 116 1.91 -15.00 27.98
CA LEU A 116 3.03 -15.40 27.12
C LEU A 116 4.27 -14.55 27.39
N GLU A 117 5.43 -15.21 27.50
CA GLU A 117 6.71 -14.54 27.61
C GLU A 117 6.99 -13.70 26.36
N GLU A 118 7.58 -12.52 26.55
CA GLU A 118 7.93 -11.59 25.45
C GLU A 118 8.82 -12.27 24.40
N ARG A 119 9.70 -13.20 24.80
CA ARG A 119 10.53 -13.99 23.89
C ARG A 119 9.69 -14.76 22.87
N LEU A 120 8.60 -15.40 23.30
CA LEU A 120 7.74 -16.22 22.43
C LEU A 120 6.94 -15.32 21.49
N THR A 121 6.37 -14.24 22.02
CA THR A 121 5.65 -13.23 21.22
C THR A 121 6.52 -12.67 20.10
N ASN A 122 7.75 -12.28 20.42
CA ASN A 122 8.69 -11.73 19.42
C ASN A 122 9.05 -12.75 18.34
N LYS A 123 9.18 -14.05 18.67
CA LYS A 123 9.39 -15.10 17.66
C LYS A 123 8.17 -15.25 16.76
N ILE A 124 6.98 -15.31 17.34
CA ILE A 124 5.71 -15.46 16.60
C ILE A 124 5.52 -14.31 15.61
N GLU A 125 5.81 -13.06 16.01
CA GLU A 125 5.69 -11.88 15.14
C GLU A 125 6.62 -11.90 13.92
N THR A 126 7.63 -12.76 13.89
CA THR A 126 8.57 -12.91 12.77
C THR A 126 8.24 -14.05 11.81
N LEU A 127 7.21 -14.84 12.13
CA LEU A 127 6.81 -16.01 11.34
C LEU A 127 6.34 -15.63 9.93
N SER A 128 6.57 -16.53 8.97
CA SER A 128 6.01 -16.39 7.63
C SER A 128 4.51 -16.72 7.64
N LEU A 129 3.79 -16.35 6.56
CA LEU A 129 2.36 -16.66 6.46
C LEU A 129 2.08 -18.16 6.62
N ASN A 130 2.89 -19.02 5.98
CA ASN A 130 2.74 -20.47 6.06
C ASN A 130 2.94 -20.95 7.50
N ASP A 131 4.02 -20.52 8.15
CA ASP A 131 4.31 -20.90 9.54
C ASP A 131 3.19 -20.44 10.50
N ILE A 132 2.55 -19.30 10.24
CA ILE A 132 1.41 -18.82 11.02
C ILE A 132 0.20 -19.75 10.86
N GLU A 133 -0.09 -20.19 9.63
CA GLU A 133 -1.18 -21.12 9.34
C GLU A 133 -0.90 -22.50 9.96
N ASP A 134 0.34 -22.97 9.86
CA ASP A 134 0.79 -24.24 10.45
C ASP A 134 0.78 -24.20 11.98
N LEU A 135 1.19 -23.08 12.58
CA LEU A 135 1.05 -22.85 14.01
C LEU A 135 -0.41 -22.86 14.43
N ALA A 136 -1.32 -22.24 13.66
CA ALA A 136 -2.74 -22.22 13.98
C ALA A 136 -3.35 -23.64 14.01
N MET A 137 -2.91 -24.53 13.12
CA MET A 137 -3.32 -25.93 13.11
C MET A 137 -2.70 -26.71 14.28
N SER A 138 -1.38 -26.60 14.45
CA SER A 138 -0.62 -27.32 15.49
C SER A 138 -1.05 -26.91 16.89
N LEU A 139 -1.46 -25.66 17.06
CA LEU A 139 -1.94 -25.11 18.33
C LEU A 139 -3.08 -25.91 18.93
N LEU A 140 -3.92 -26.56 18.12
CA LEU A 140 -5.03 -27.39 18.60
C LEU A 140 -4.53 -28.59 19.42
N GLU A 141 -3.39 -29.17 19.04
CA GLU A 141 -2.80 -30.37 19.62
C GLU A 141 -1.88 -30.10 20.82
N PHE A 142 -1.43 -28.84 21.01
CA PHE A 142 -0.51 -28.47 22.11
C PHE A 142 -1.12 -28.72 23.49
N LYS A 143 -0.48 -29.53 24.33
CA LYS A 143 -0.94 -29.82 25.69
C LYS A 143 -0.53 -28.73 26.65
N ASP A 144 0.66 -28.17 26.48
CA ASP A 144 1.19 -27.10 27.33
C ASP A 144 2.09 -26.12 26.56
N ILE A 145 2.64 -25.15 27.29
CA ILE A 145 3.47 -24.07 26.72
C ILE A 145 4.82 -24.58 26.17
N ASN A 146 5.33 -25.72 26.64
CA ASN A 146 6.58 -26.28 26.15
C ASN A 146 6.43 -26.81 24.72
N ASP A 147 5.24 -27.28 24.34
CA ASP A 147 4.94 -27.68 22.96
C ASP A 147 5.07 -26.49 22.01
N LEU A 148 4.59 -25.31 22.42
CA LEU A 148 4.74 -24.06 21.66
C LEU A 148 6.21 -23.64 21.54
N ASP A 149 6.97 -23.67 22.64
CA ASP A 149 8.38 -23.28 22.62
C ASP A 149 9.21 -24.21 21.73
N ALA A 150 8.96 -25.52 21.81
CA ALA A 150 9.60 -26.52 20.95
C ALA A 150 9.25 -26.30 19.47
N TRP A 151 7.98 -26.03 19.16
CA TRP A 151 7.53 -25.73 17.80
C TRP A 151 8.21 -24.48 17.24
N LEU A 152 8.34 -23.41 18.04
CA LEU A 152 8.98 -22.16 17.62
C LEU A 152 10.51 -22.27 17.42
N ASP A 153 11.15 -23.33 17.92
CA ASP A 153 12.57 -23.63 17.64
C ASP A 153 12.73 -24.42 16.33
N TYR A 154 11.71 -25.15 15.89
CA TYR A 154 11.70 -25.96 14.67
C TYR A 154 10.32 -25.89 13.98
N PRO A 155 9.93 -24.75 13.37
CA PRO A 155 8.73 -24.72 12.55
C PRO A 155 8.91 -25.76 11.43
N GLU A 156 7.99 -26.71 11.31
CA GLU A 156 8.07 -27.75 10.27
C GLU A 156 8.21 -27.09 8.88
N LEU A 157 9.13 -27.61 8.07
CA LEU A 157 9.51 -27.12 6.73
C LEU A 157 8.39 -27.27 5.69
#